data_AF-A0A8H6RY78-F1
#
_entry.id   AF-A0A8H6RY78-F1
#
_cell.length_a   1.000
_cell.length_b   1.000
_cell.length_c   1.000
_cell.angle_alpha   90.00
_cell.angle_beta   90.00
_cell.angle_gamma   90.00
#
_symmetry.space_group_name_H-M   'P 1'
#
loop_
_entity.id
_entity.type
_entity.pdbx_description
1 polymer ?
#
loop_
_entity_poly.entity_id
_entity_poly.type
_entity_poly.pdbx_seq_one_letter_code
_entity_poly.pdbx_strand_id
1 'polypeptide(L)'
;MRPVRVSEDTWAVNLPLPPTRRMPIIDAEQDYGLFVRKALELPVFPDKQTWATFDELISFEDQTKELSEATGKKVVFHQIPSAVFGEGVKTAGTPPHIALAIEEVFTSVGKFDGRSSFSFPL
;
A
#
# COMPACT_ATOMS: atom_id res chain seq x y z
N MET A 1 -4.30 6.08 -0.07
CA MET A 1 -3.95 7.19 0.84
C MET A 1 -4.27 8.51 0.17
N ARG A 2 -4.76 9.51 0.91
CA ARG A 2 -5.02 10.84 0.35
C ARG A 2 -3.84 11.76 0.67
N PRO A 3 -3.16 12.34 -0.32
CA PRO A 3 -2.17 13.39 -0.08
C PRO A 3 -2.79 14.56 0.70
N VAL A 4 -2.03 15.15 1.62
CA VAL A 4 -2.43 16.32 2.42
C VAL A 4 -1.82 17.57 1.79
N ARG A 5 -2.60 18.64 1.67
CA ARG A 5 -2.12 19.90 1.11
C ARG A 5 -1.10 20.55 2.07
N VAL A 6 0.06 20.93 1.55
CA VAL A 6 1.15 21.60 2.28
C VAL A 6 1.22 23.09 1.94
N SER A 7 0.98 23.43 0.67
CA SER A 7 0.91 24.80 0.17
C SER A 7 -0.09 24.89 -1.00
N GLU A 8 -0.13 26.03 -1.69
CA GLU A 8 -1.05 26.24 -2.81
C GLU A 8 -0.98 25.11 -3.85
N ASP A 9 0.24 24.76 -4.26
CA ASP A 9 0.51 23.77 -5.32
C ASP A 9 1.24 22.52 -4.84
N THR A 10 1.54 22.41 -3.55
CA THR A 10 2.28 21.27 -2.98
C THR A 10 1.40 20.40 -2.10
N TRP A 11 1.49 19.10 -2.32
CA TRP A 11 0.80 18.05 -1.58
C TRP A 11 1.81 17.04 -1.06
N ALA A 12 1.56 16.46 0.11
CA ALA A 12 2.45 15.47 0.73
C ALA A 12 1.73 14.17 1.03
N VAL A 13 2.41 13.06 0.76
CA VAL A 13 2.08 11.74 1.31
C VAL A 13 2.99 11.50 2.50
N ASN A 14 2.40 11.34 3.70
CA ASN A 14 3.14 11.14 4.94
C ASN A 14 2.98 9.69 5.40
N LEU A 15 4.06 8.92 5.43
CA LEU A 15 4.05 7.51 5.83
C LEU A 15 5.27 7.11 6.67
N PRO A 16 5.17 6.04 7.47
CA PRO A 16 6.28 5.57 8.30
C PRO A 16 7.27 4.66 7.56
N LEU A 17 7.15 4.56 6.24
CA LEU A 17 7.95 3.69 5.39
C LEU A 17 9.06 4.47 4.68
N PRO A 18 10.21 3.84 4.36
CA PRO A 18 11.23 4.51 3.57
C PRO A 18 10.71 4.79 2.15
N PRO A 19 11.13 5.90 1.51
CA PRO A 19 10.66 6.29 0.17
C PRO A 19 10.90 5.22 -0.89
N THR A 20 11.99 4.46 -0.74
CA THR A 20 12.40 3.38 -1.64
C THR A 20 11.66 2.06 -1.40
N ARG A 21 10.80 1.96 -0.37
CA ARG A 21 9.99 0.77 -0.12
C ARG A 21 9.04 0.57 -1.29
N ARG A 22 9.18 -0.56 -1.98
CA ARG A 22 8.25 -0.96 -3.03
C ARG A 22 7.01 -1.60 -2.43
N MET A 23 5.85 -1.20 -2.92
CA MET A 23 4.54 -1.69 -2.52
C MET A 23 3.88 -2.41 -3.69
N PRO A 24 3.23 -3.56 -3.46
CA PRO A 24 2.36 -4.15 -4.45
C PRO A 24 1.10 -3.30 -4.57
N ILE A 25 0.83 -2.78 -5.77
CA ILE A 25 -0.34 -1.97 -6.09
C ILE A 25 -1.20 -2.73 -7.11
N ILE A 26 -2.51 -2.60 -6.96
CA ILE A 26 -3.52 -3.17 -7.85
C ILE A 26 -4.59 -2.10 -8.09
N ASP A 27 -5.03 -1.94 -9.33
CA ASP A 27 -6.32 -1.33 -9.61
C ASP A 27 -7.41 -2.36 -9.30
N ALA A 28 -7.90 -2.33 -8.06
CA ALA A 28 -8.89 -3.30 -7.63
C ALA A 28 -10.23 -3.17 -8.39
N GLU A 29 -10.51 -2.03 -9.01
CA GLU A 29 -11.75 -1.82 -9.79
C GLU A 29 -11.67 -2.54 -11.13
N GLN A 30 -10.54 -2.41 -11.83
CA GLN A 30 -10.36 -2.98 -13.17
C GLN A 30 -9.80 -4.43 -13.14
N ASP A 31 -8.85 -4.72 -12.24
CA ASP A 31 -8.04 -5.94 -12.34
C ASP A 31 -8.47 -7.05 -11.40
N TYR A 32 -9.13 -6.74 -10.28
CA TYR A 32 -9.48 -7.76 -9.29
C TYR A 32 -10.33 -8.89 -9.88
N GLY A 33 -11.30 -8.53 -10.74
CA GLY A 33 -12.15 -9.50 -11.44
C GLY A 33 -11.36 -10.45 -12.35
N LEU A 34 -10.24 -10.00 -12.92
CA LEU A 34 -9.37 -10.83 -13.76
C LEU A 34 -8.68 -11.93 -12.93
N PHE A 35 -8.20 -11.59 -11.73
CA PHE A 35 -7.61 -12.56 -10.81
C PHE A 35 -8.63 -13.60 -10.34
N VAL A 36 -9.84 -13.15 -9.96
CA VAL A 36 -10.94 -14.03 -9.54
C VAL A 36 -11.35 -14.97 -10.68
N ARG A 37 -11.52 -14.44 -11.89
CA ARG A 37 -11.86 -15.25 -13.07
C ARG A 37 -10.81 -16.33 -13.31
N LYS A 38 -9.52 -15.96 -13.29
CA LYS A 38 -8.42 -16.89 -13.48
C LYS A 38 -8.43 -18.01 -12.41
N ALA A 39 -8.74 -17.67 -11.16
CA ALA A 39 -8.87 -18.66 -10.09
C ALA A 39 -10.04 -19.64 -10.33
N LEU A 40 -11.18 -19.15 -10.84
CA LEU A 40 -12.36 -19.97 -11.14
C LEU A 40 -12.19 -20.86 -12.38
N GLU A 41 -11.41 -20.41 -13.37
CA GLU A 41 -11.15 -21.18 -14.59
C GLU A 41 -10.10 -22.29 -14.39
N LEU A 42 -9.41 -22.32 -13.25
CA LEU A 42 -8.46 -23.37 -12.93
C LEU A 42 -9.17 -24.64 -12.44
N PRO A 43 -8.76 -25.83 -12.90
CA PRO A 43 -9.33 -27.10 -12.44
C PRO A 43 -9.17 -27.33 -10.93
N VAL A 44 -8.10 -26.79 -10.33
CA VAL A 44 -7.79 -26.84 -8.90
C VAL A 44 -7.15 -25.50 -8.51
N PHE A 45 -7.65 -24.87 -7.44
CA PHE A 45 -7.13 -23.59 -6.95
C PHE A 45 -7.11 -23.50 -5.41
N PRO A 46 -6.02 -22.97 -4.79
CA PRO A 46 -4.68 -22.83 -5.34
C PRO A 46 -3.96 -24.19 -5.28
N ASP A 47 -3.49 -24.71 -6.42
CA ASP A 47 -2.78 -26.00 -6.52
C ASP A 47 -1.36 -25.93 -5.88
N LYS A 48 -1.30 -25.74 -4.56
CA LYS A 48 -0.08 -25.53 -3.76
C LYS A 48 0.81 -24.38 -4.24
N GLN A 49 0.28 -23.47 -5.04
CA GLN A 49 0.98 -22.30 -5.56
C GLN A 49 0.64 -21.04 -4.75
N THR A 50 1.65 -20.19 -4.55
CA THR A 50 1.46 -18.83 -4.03
C THR A 50 1.11 -17.90 -5.17
N TRP A 51 0.10 -17.05 -4.96
CA TRP A 51 -0.37 -16.09 -5.95
C TRP A 51 -0.14 -14.67 -5.46
N ALA A 52 0.41 -13.86 -6.34
CA ALA A 52 0.55 -12.43 -6.19
C ALA A 52 -0.52 -11.75 -7.05
N THR A 53 -1.50 -11.11 -6.42
CA THR A 53 -2.56 -10.37 -7.12
C THR A 53 -2.26 -8.87 -7.01
N PHE A 54 -1.19 -8.45 -7.68
CA PHE A 54 -0.85 -7.06 -7.89
C PHE A 54 -0.43 -6.87 -9.35
N ASP A 55 -0.64 -5.67 -9.87
CA ASP A 55 -0.24 -5.32 -11.23
C ASP A 55 1.21 -4.80 -11.21
N GLU A 56 1.51 -3.91 -10.27
CA GLU A 56 2.82 -3.27 -10.18
C GLU A 56 3.43 -3.36 -8.78
N LEU A 57 4.76 -3.44 -8.73
CA LEU A 57 5.55 -3.29 -7.51
C LEU A 57 6.34 -1.97 -7.57
N ILE A 58 5.79 -0.89 -7.04
CA ILE A 58 6.32 0.47 -7.24
C ILE A 58 6.71 1.14 -5.91
N SER A 59 7.80 1.93 -5.91
CA SER A 59 8.25 2.66 -4.71
C SER A 59 7.34 3.84 -4.38
N PHE A 60 7.34 4.34 -3.14
CA PHE A 60 6.56 5.54 -2.82
C PHE A 60 7.09 6.80 -3.52
N GLU A 61 8.40 6.88 -3.73
CA GLU A 61 9.02 7.95 -4.50
C GLU A 61 8.46 7.98 -5.93
N ASP A 62 8.48 6.84 -6.60
CA ASP A 62 7.96 6.71 -7.96
C ASP A 62 6.44 6.97 -8.01
N GLN A 63 5.67 6.42 -7.05
CA GLN A 63 4.22 6.71 -6.95
C GLN A 63 3.93 8.21 -6.84
N THR A 64 4.68 8.96 -6.02
CA THR A 64 4.47 10.42 -5.90
C THR A 64 4.91 11.18 -7.14
N LYS A 65 5.91 10.69 -7.87
CA LYS A 65 6.33 11.24 -9.15
C LYS A 65 5.23 11.07 -10.20
N GLU A 66 4.71 9.86 -10.37
CA GLU A 66 3.62 9.58 -11.31
C GLU A 66 2.36 10.37 -10.98
N LEU A 67 2.00 10.47 -9.69
CA LEU A 67 0.85 11.28 -9.27
C LEU A 67 1.08 12.77 -9.57
N SER A 68 2.31 13.26 -9.45
CA SER A 68 2.65 14.64 -9.83
C SER A 68 2.50 14.86 -11.34
N GLU A 69 3.01 13.94 -12.16
CA GLU A 69 2.93 14.00 -13.61
C GLU A 69 1.48 13.94 -14.11
N ALA A 70 0.69 13.02 -13.57
CA ALA A 70 -0.71 12.83 -13.96
C ALA A 70 -1.62 14.01 -13.56
N THR A 71 -1.30 14.71 -12.46
CA THR A 71 -2.16 15.78 -11.92
C THR A 71 -1.66 17.19 -12.22
N GLY A 72 -0.41 17.35 -12.67
CA GLY A 72 0.25 18.64 -12.82
C GLY A 72 0.54 19.36 -11.49
N LYS A 73 0.30 18.72 -10.35
CA LYS A 73 0.56 19.26 -9.00
C LYS A 73 1.86 18.72 -8.46
N LYS A 74 2.53 19.48 -7.59
CA LYS A 74 3.72 18.98 -6.90
C LYS A 74 3.29 18.04 -5.77
N VAL A 75 3.56 16.75 -5.91
CA VAL A 75 3.37 15.76 -4.84
C VAL A 75 4.73 15.31 -4.32
N VAL A 76 4.92 15.35 -3.01
CA VAL A 76 6.16 14.92 -2.34
C VAL A 76 5.88 13.79 -1.35
N PHE A 77 6.85 12.90 -1.17
CA PHE A 77 6.82 11.91 -0.12
C PHE A 77 7.58 12.40 1.11
N HIS A 78 6.97 12.29 2.29
CA HIS A 78 7.65 12.52 3.56
C HIS A 78 7.59 11.26 4.41
N GLN A 79 8.77 10.71 4.70
CA GLN A 79 8.88 9.69 5.73
C GLN A 79 8.70 10.35 7.10
N ILE A 80 7.75 9.84 7.89
CA ILE A 80 7.49 10.27 9.27
C ILE A 80 7.77 9.15 10.27
N PRO A 81 7.98 9.43 11.56
CA PRO A 81 8.11 8.36 12.56
C PRO A 81 6.81 7.55 12.69
N SER A 82 6.93 6.24 12.95
CA SER A 82 5.77 5.34 13.14
C SER A 82 4.81 5.80 14.25
N ALA A 83 5.35 6.38 15.34
CA ALA A 83 4.53 6.92 16.42
C ALA A 83 3.63 8.07 15.94
N VAL A 84 4.19 9.00 15.14
CA VAL A 84 3.46 10.14 14.56
C VAL A 84 2.38 9.63 13.59
N PHE A 85 2.70 8.60 12.80
CA PHE A 85 1.72 7.97 11.91
C PHE A 85 0.56 7.35 12.69
N GLY A 86 0.86 6.55 13.74
CA GLY A 86 -0.15 5.90 14.57
C GLY A 86 -1.07 6.90 15.29
N GLU A 87 -0.53 7.99 15.81
CA GLU A 87 -1.32 9.10 16.37
C GLU A 87 -2.20 9.78 15.31
N GLY A 88 -1.67 10.01 14.10
CA GLY A 88 -2.41 10.55 12.97
C GLY A 88 -3.61 9.69 12.58
N VAL A 89 -3.43 8.36 12.51
CA VAL A 89 -4.52 7.42 12.21
C VAL A 89 -5.62 7.45 13.27
N LYS A 90 -5.25 7.51 14.56
CA LYS A 90 -6.19 7.56 15.69
C LYS A 90 -6.98 8.86 15.73
N THR A 91 -6.33 9.97 15.43
CA THR A 91 -6.96 11.31 15.45
C THR A 91 -7.82 11.61 14.23
N ALA A 92 -7.64 10.89 13.12
CA ALA A 92 -8.44 11.05 11.89
C ALA A 92 -9.88 10.50 11.97
N GLY A 93 -10.35 10.09 13.17
CA GLY A 93 -11.69 9.51 13.35
C GLY A 93 -11.81 8.05 12.89
N THR A 94 -10.68 7.39 12.63
CA THR A 94 -10.64 5.97 12.26
C THR A 94 -11.15 5.10 13.41
N PRO A 95 -12.08 4.15 13.18
CA PRO A 95 -12.51 3.22 14.21
C PRO A 95 -11.32 2.48 14.84
N PRO A 96 -11.29 2.25 16.17
CA PRO A 96 -10.11 1.73 16.85
C PRO A 96 -9.55 0.41 16.27
N HIS A 97 -10.42 -0.52 15.87
CA HIS A 97 -10.01 -1.79 15.27
C HIS A 97 -9.40 -1.63 13.86
N ILE A 98 -9.82 -0.62 13.10
CA ILE A 98 -9.23 -0.27 11.80
C ILE A 98 -7.90 0.45 11.99
N ALA A 99 -7.80 1.33 12.99
CA ALA A 99 -6.56 2.04 13.30
C ALA A 99 -5.42 1.06 13.63
N LEU A 100 -5.72 0.02 14.41
CA LEU A 100 -4.76 -1.06 14.71
C LEU A 100 -4.31 -1.79 13.45
N ALA A 101 -5.23 -2.16 12.56
CA ALA A 101 -4.89 -2.86 11.32
C ALA A 101 -4.02 -1.98 10.39
N ILE A 102 -4.32 -0.69 10.28
CA ILE A 102 -3.51 0.25 9.49
C ILE A 102 -2.11 0.39 10.10
N GLU A 103 -2.02 0.59 11.41
CA GLU A 103 -0.74 0.69 12.12
C GLU A 103 0.09 -0.59 11.92
N GLU A 104 -0.52 -1.76 12.07
CA GLU A 104 0.14 -3.06 11.84
C GLU A 104 0.64 -3.20 10.40
N VAL A 105 -0.19 -2.92 9.39
CA VAL A 105 0.20 -3.02 7.99
C VAL A 105 1.39 -2.11 7.70
N PHE A 106 1.31 -0.82 8.01
CA PHE A 106 2.38 0.12 7.64
C PHE A 106 3.64 0.04 8.50
N THR A 107 3.59 -0.60 9.67
CA THR A 107 4.79 -0.90 10.47
C THR A 107 5.38 -2.28 10.17
N SER A 108 4.56 -3.25 9.78
CA SER A 108 4.99 -4.63 9.52
C SER A 108 5.29 -4.91 8.05
N VAL A 109 4.83 -4.10 7.11
CA VAL A 109 5.25 -4.13 5.68
C VAL A 109 6.77 -4.03 5.54
N GLY A 110 7.46 -3.45 6.54
CA GLY A 110 8.92 -3.52 6.67
C GLY A 110 9.50 -4.93 6.57
N LYS A 111 8.74 -5.95 6.98
CA LYS A 111 9.07 -7.38 7.04
C LYS A 111 8.60 -8.19 5.82
N PHE A 112 7.76 -7.62 4.96
CA PHE A 112 7.41 -8.19 3.65
C PHE A 112 8.49 -7.78 2.64
N ASP A 113 9.62 -8.49 2.64
CA ASP A 113 10.36 -8.65 1.40
C ASP A 113 9.76 -9.85 0.66
N GLY A 114 9.67 -9.83 -0.67
CA GLY A 114 9.09 -10.94 -1.45
C GLY A 114 9.89 -12.26 -1.39
N ARG A 115 10.67 -12.49 -0.33
CA ARG A 115 11.51 -13.67 -0.05
C ARG A 115 11.06 -14.43 1.19
N SER A 116 10.12 -13.90 1.98
CA SER A 116 9.64 -14.60 3.18
C SER A 116 8.55 -15.60 2.81
N SER A 117 8.91 -16.89 2.83
CA SER A 117 7.97 -18.01 2.82
C SER A 117 7.10 -17.94 4.07
N PHE A 118 5.84 -17.54 3.94
CA PHE A 118 4.87 -17.64 5.03
C PHE A 118 4.11 -18.97 4.94
N SER A 119 4.27 -19.80 5.98
CA SER A 119 3.30 -20.84 6.32
C SER A 119 2.33 -20.28 7.35
N PHE A 120 1.04 -20.30 7.06
CA PHE A 120 0.03 -20.13 8.09
C PHE A 120 -0.04 -21.42 8.93
N PRO A 121 0.01 -21.36 10.27
CA PRO A 121 -0.38 -22.50 11.07
C PRO A 121 -1.90 -22.69 10.90
N LEU A 122 -2.29 -23.90 10.51
CA LEU A 122 -3.67 -24.38 10.55
C LEU A 122 -4.16 -24.46 12.00
#